data_AF-A0A1G6AWU7-F1
#
_entry.id   AF-A0A1G6AWU7-F1
#
_cell.length_a   1.000
_cell.length_b   1.000
_cell.length_c   1.000
_cell.angle_alpha   90.00
_cell.angle_beta   90.00
_cell.angle_gamma   90.00
#
_symmetry.space_group_name_H-M   'P 1'
#
loop_
_entity.id
_entity.type
_entity.pdbx_description
1 polymer ?
#
loop_
_entity_poly.entity_id
_entity_poly.type
_entity_poly.pdbx_seq_one_letter_code
_entity_poly.pdbx_strand_id
1 'polypeptide(L)'
;MEKTNVKLSGIVLAYLLVVVALLGAVTIVAVIVFNNMTPSRADDTENQVEAWIDMVESDSEINMASFPKKADYVLESDGQEISSSISNINPKKMEEYITSYKTYGQEKYLEGQEVYIAKTIGESTIYIHYSLGVPGEWMALSFIVLAYILVIIIPSVILISKLKKFIYKLAEEKWRKEYETKQEMAQIAHDLKTPLTVIRGNADLLLEKDQDDDSKESIEAIISNAERIARSVLEILEKES
;
A
#
# COMPACT_ATOMS: atom_id res chain seq x y z
N MET A 1 -1.10 30.93 10.02
CA MET A 1 -0.84 29.47 9.96
C MET A 1 -2.00 28.63 9.39
N GLU A 2 -3.20 29.19 9.20
CA GLU A 2 -4.42 28.43 8.83
C GLU A 2 -4.50 28.02 7.34
N LYS A 3 -4.00 28.85 6.41
CA LYS A 3 -4.08 28.59 4.95
C LYS A 3 -3.25 27.38 4.47
N THR A 4 -2.24 26.98 5.22
CA THR A 4 -1.33 25.87 4.87
C THR A 4 -1.95 24.49 5.13
N ASN A 5 -2.72 24.34 6.20
CA ASN A 5 -3.39 23.08 6.54
C ASN A 5 -4.49 22.71 5.52
N VAL A 6 -5.24 23.71 5.05
CA VAL A 6 -6.32 23.51 4.06
C VAL A 6 -5.78 23.02 2.71
N LYS A 7 -4.62 23.54 2.26
CA LYS A 7 -4.01 23.11 0.99
C LYS A 7 -3.45 21.69 1.03
N LEU A 8 -2.83 21.30 2.15
CA LEU A 8 -2.26 19.95 2.29
C LEU A 8 -3.38 18.90 2.41
N SER A 9 -4.39 19.18 3.24
CA SER A 9 -5.56 18.31 3.42
C SER A 9 -6.30 18.08 2.10
N GLY A 10 -6.49 19.14 1.28
CA GLY A 10 -7.13 19.02 -0.03
C GLY A 10 -6.36 18.13 -1.02
N ILE A 11 -5.02 18.18 -1.02
CA ILE A 11 -4.18 17.32 -1.89
C ILE A 11 -4.28 15.86 -1.46
N VAL A 12 -4.23 15.59 -0.16
CA VAL A 12 -4.34 14.23 0.39
C VAL A 12 -5.73 13.66 0.14
N LEU A 13 -6.79 14.47 0.31
CA LEU A 13 -8.17 14.07 0.02
C LEU A 13 -8.38 13.76 -1.46
N ALA A 14 -7.87 14.61 -2.36
CA ALA A 14 -7.93 14.36 -3.79
C ALA A 14 -7.17 13.08 -4.19
N TYR A 15 -6.00 12.84 -3.58
CA TYR A 15 -5.25 11.59 -3.76
C TYR A 15 -6.06 10.37 -3.33
N LEU A 16 -6.67 10.40 -2.14
CA LEU A 16 -7.51 9.31 -1.64
C LEU A 16 -8.67 9.01 -2.59
N LEU A 17 -9.37 10.04 -3.07
CA LEU A 17 -10.45 9.89 -4.04
C LEU A 17 -9.99 9.26 -5.35
N VAL A 18 -8.83 9.68 -5.86
CA VAL A 18 -8.25 9.10 -7.09
C VAL A 18 -7.88 7.64 -6.87
N VAL A 19 -7.24 7.30 -5.75
CA VAL A 19 -6.87 5.90 -5.45
C VAL A 19 -8.12 5.03 -5.34
N VAL A 20 -9.14 5.47 -4.61
CA VAL A 20 -10.41 4.73 -4.48
C VAL A 20 -11.08 4.52 -5.84
N ALA A 21 -11.11 5.55 -6.69
CA ALA A 21 -11.65 5.45 -8.04
C ALA A 21 -10.85 4.46 -8.91
N LEU A 22 -9.52 4.49 -8.85
CA LEU A 22 -8.66 3.58 -9.61
C LEU A 22 -8.77 2.14 -9.11
N LEU A 23 -8.87 1.93 -7.79
CA LEU A 23 -9.12 0.60 -7.22
C LEU A 23 -10.46 0.07 -7.71
N GLY A 24 -11.52 0.89 -7.70
CA GLY A 24 -12.82 0.53 -8.27
C GLY A 24 -12.71 0.14 -9.75
N ALA A 25 -12.02 0.94 -10.57
CA ALA A 25 -11.81 0.62 -11.98
C ALA A 25 -11.05 -0.71 -12.17
N VAL A 26 -9.99 -0.95 -11.41
CA VAL A 26 -9.24 -2.22 -11.46
C VAL A 26 -10.09 -3.40 -11.03
N THR A 27 -10.94 -3.25 -10.00
CA THR A 27 -11.85 -4.34 -9.60
C THR A 27 -12.78 -4.74 -10.75
N ILE A 28 -13.36 -3.76 -11.45
CA ILE A 28 -14.26 -4.01 -12.58
C ILE A 28 -13.51 -4.70 -13.73
N VAL A 29 -12.32 -4.20 -14.08
CA VAL A 29 -11.49 -4.81 -15.13
C VAL A 29 -11.06 -6.22 -14.75
N ALA A 30 -10.65 -6.43 -13.49
CA ALA A 30 -10.24 -7.75 -13.00
C ALA A 30 -11.38 -8.76 -13.10
N VAL A 31 -12.61 -8.37 -12.74
CA VAL A 31 -13.80 -9.24 -12.87
C VAL A 31 -14.06 -9.58 -14.35
N ILE A 32 -13.99 -8.59 -15.25
CA ILE A 32 -14.20 -8.83 -16.69
C ILE A 32 -13.14 -9.77 -17.26
N VAL A 33 -11.86 -9.53 -16.93
CA VAL A 33 -10.74 -10.36 -17.38
C VAL A 33 -10.85 -11.78 -16.82
N PHE A 34 -11.17 -11.92 -15.52
CA PHE A 34 -11.32 -13.22 -14.87
C PHE A 34 -12.44 -14.05 -15.52
N ASN A 35 -13.61 -13.44 -15.75
CA ASN A 35 -14.73 -14.11 -16.41
C ASN A 35 -14.40 -14.52 -17.85
N ASN A 36 -13.57 -13.75 -18.57
CA ASN A 36 -13.20 -14.07 -19.94
C ASN A 36 -12.03 -15.07 -20.04
N MET A 37 -11.13 -15.11 -19.05
CA MET A 37 -10.01 -16.06 -18.99
C MET A 37 -10.40 -17.43 -18.41
N THR A 38 -11.37 -17.46 -17.50
CA THR A 38 -11.88 -18.71 -16.88
C THR A 38 -13.35 -18.92 -17.25
N PRO A 39 -13.65 -19.28 -18.51
CA PRO A 39 -15.04 -19.43 -18.96
C PRO A 39 -15.77 -20.61 -18.30
N SER A 40 -15.04 -21.61 -17.80
CA SER A 40 -15.60 -22.66 -16.94
C SER A 40 -15.43 -22.27 -15.48
N ARG A 41 -16.54 -22.32 -14.73
CA ARG A 41 -16.52 -22.18 -13.26
C ARG A 41 -15.77 -23.36 -12.66
N ALA A 42 -15.10 -23.17 -11.51
CA ALA A 42 -14.31 -24.23 -10.86
C ALA A 42 -15.15 -25.46 -10.45
N ASP A 43 -16.45 -25.26 -10.24
CA ASP A 43 -17.45 -26.28 -9.89
C ASP A 43 -18.12 -26.93 -11.12
N ASP A 44 -17.78 -26.53 -12.34
CA ASP A 44 -18.42 -27.03 -13.58
C ASP A 44 -18.23 -28.56 -13.72
N THR A 45 -17.03 -29.06 -13.45
CA THR A 45 -16.74 -30.51 -13.52
C THR A 45 -17.46 -31.28 -12.41
N GLU A 46 -17.51 -30.73 -11.19
CA GLU A 46 -18.20 -31.34 -10.04
C GLU A 46 -19.71 -31.44 -10.31
N ASN A 47 -20.35 -30.34 -10.74
CA ASN A 47 -21.77 -30.32 -11.07
C ASN A 47 -22.14 -31.30 -12.20
N GLN A 48 -21.27 -31.45 -13.22
CA GLN A 48 -21.49 -32.42 -14.29
C GLN A 48 -21.34 -33.87 -13.80
N VAL A 49 -20.40 -34.14 -12.89
CA VAL A 49 -20.23 -35.46 -12.27
C VAL A 49 -21.41 -35.79 -11.36
N GLU A 50 -21.86 -34.86 -10.51
CA GLU A 50 -23.02 -35.06 -9.64
C GLU A 50 -24.30 -35.28 -10.46
N ALA A 51 -24.55 -34.46 -11.48
CA ALA A 51 -25.70 -34.64 -12.36
C ALA A 51 -25.68 -35.99 -13.08
N TRP A 52 -24.49 -36.46 -13.49
CA TRP A 52 -24.35 -37.79 -14.09
C TRP A 52 -24.62 -38.90 -13.07
N ILE A 53 -24.10 -38.76 -11.85
CA ILE A 53 -24.34 -39.71 -10.75
C ILE A 53 -25.84 -39.84 -10.45
N ASP A 54 -26.57 -38.72 -10.41
CA ASP A 54 -28.01 -38.69 -10.17
C ASP A 54 -28.81 -39.36 -11.29
N MET A 55 -28.40 -39.14 -12.56
CA MET A 55 -29.01 -39.80 -13.71
C MET A 55 -28.85 -41.33 -13.64
N VAL A 56 -27.65 -41.81 -13.31
CA VAL A 56 -27.35 -43.24 -13.24
C VAL A 56 -28.09 -43.91 -12.07
N GLU A 57 -28.25 -43.22 -10.95
CA GLU A 57 -29.03 -43.73 -9.81
C GLU A 57 -30.53 -43.80 -10.10
N SER A 58 -31.07 -42.84 -10.86
CA SER A 58 -32.47 -42.84 -11.31
C SER A 58 -32.76 -43.95 -12.32
N ASP A 59 -31.91 -44.11 -13.33
CA ASP A 59 -32.19 -45.00 -14.45
C ASP A 59 -31.69 -46.44 -14.20
N SER A 60 -30.90 -46.66 -13.13
CA SER A 60 -30.26 -47.95 -12.79
C SER A 60 -29.42 -48.57 -13.92
N GLU A 61 -29.08 -47.79 -14.94
CA GLU A 61 -28.23 -48.16 -16.05
C GLU A 61 -27.01 -47.23 -16.11
N ILE A 62 -25.81 -47.84 -16.17
CA ILE A 62 -24.56 -47.11 -16.24
C ILE A 62 -24.29 -46.72 -17.70
N ASN A 63 -24.65 -45.50 -18.09
CA ASN A 63 -24.34 -44.96 -19.41
C ASN A 63 -23.06 -44.10 -19.37
N MET A 64 -21.96 -44.66 -19.88
CA MET A 64 -20.67 -43.97 -19.96
C MET A 64 -20.57 -42.97 -21.13
N ALA A 65 -21.52 -42.97 -22.07
CA ALA A 65 -21.50 -42.05 -23.21
C ALA A 65 -21.83 -40.60 -22.82
N SER A 66 -22.54 -40.41 -21.70
CA SER A 66 -22.85 -39.09 -21.12
C SER A 66 -21.83 -38.64 -20.05
N PHE A 67 -20.78 -39.41 -19.81
CA PHE A 67 -19.82 -39.11 -18.76
C PHE A 67 -18.99 -37.84 -19.09
N PRO A 68 -18.76 -36.94 -18.12
CA PRO A 68 -18.05 -35.68 -18.35
C PRO A 68 -16.60 -35.87 -18.78
N LYS A 69 -16.20 -35.24 -19.89
CA LYS A 69 -14.87 -35.37 -20.52
C LYS A 69 -13.69 -34.86 -19.66
N LYS A 70 -13.97 -34.07 -18.63
CA LYS A 70 -12.96 -33.49 -17.72
C LYS A 70 -12.75 -34.35 -16.46
N ALA A 71 -13.56 -35.39 -16.27
CA ALA A 71 -13.39 -36.36 -15.21
C ALA A 71 -12.78 -37.65 -15.78
N ASP A 72 -12.13 -38.40 -14.92
CA ASP A 72 -11.62 -39.74 -15.18
C ASP A 72 -12.50 -40.77 -14.46
N TYR A 73 -12.62 -41.97 -15.00
CA TYR A 73 -13.35 -43.05 -14.35
C TYR A 73 -12.69 -44.42 -14.52
N VAL A 74 -12.97 -45.31 -13.58
CA VAL A 74 -12.69 -46.74 -13.65
C VAL A 74 -13.95 -47.48 -13.25
N LEU A 75 -14.46 -48.34 -14.12
CA LEU A 75 -15.60 -49.20 -13.87
C LEU A 75 -15.13 -50.63 -13.64
N GLU A 76 -15.45 -51.16 -12.47
CA GLU A 76 -15.17 -52.54 -12.08
C GLU A 76 -16.49 -53.29 -11.87
N SER A 77 -16.62 -54.51 -12.38
CA SER A 77 -17.72 -55.42 -12.04
C SER A 77 -17.15 -56.79 -11.71
N ASP A 78 -17.64 -57.40 -10.63
CA ASP A 78 -17.15 -58.71 -10.16
C ASP A 78 -15.61 -58.78 -10.03
N GLY A 79 -14.99 -57.69 -9.55
CA GLY A 79 -13.55 -57.61 -9.35
C GLY A 79 -12.71 -57.48 -10.61
N GLN A 80 -13.32 -57.37 -11.80
CA GLN A 80 -12.62 -57.11 -13.07
C GLN A 80 -12.96 -55.74 -13.64
N GLU A 81 -11.95 -55.05 -14.14
CA GLU A 81 -12.10 -53.78 -14.83
C GLU A 81 -12.80 -53.99 -16.18
N ILE A 82 -13.97 -53.36 -16.35
CA ILE A 82 -14.73 -53.39 -17.61
C ILE A 82 -14.30 -52.26 -18.52
N SER A 83 -14.09 -51.06 -17.95
CA SER A 83 -13.81 -49.85 -18.72
C SER A 83 -13.13 -48.81 -17.84
N SER A 84 -12.12 -48.14 -18.40
CA SER A 84 -11.50 -46.98 -17.77
C SER A 84 -11.27 -45.86 -18.78
N SER A 85 -11.36 -44.63 -18.29
CA SER A 85 -10.91 -43.43 -18.99
C SER A 85 -10.05 -42.65 -18.01
N ILE A 86 -8.73 -42.86 -18.10
CA ILE A 86 -7.73 -42.20 -17.28
C ILE A 86 -6.94 -41.28 -18.21
N SER A 87 -7.34 -40.02 -18.24
CA SER A 87 -6.77 -38.99 -19.12
C SER A 87 -6.04 -37.90 -18.35
N ASN A 88 -6.50 -37.55 -17.15
CA ASN A 88 -6.01 -36.40 -16.39
C ASN A 88 -5.28 -36.77 -15.09
N ILE A 89 -5.43 -38.00 -14.58
CA ILE A 89 -4.76 -38.50 -13.37
C ILE A 89 -3.55 -39.41 -13.67
N ASN A 90 -2.59 -39.43 -12.74
CA ASN A 90 -1.60 -40.50 -12.64
C ASN A 90 -2.29 -41.83 -12.28
N PRO A 91 -2.19 -42.88 -13.11
CA PRO A 91 -2.82 -44.19 -12.86
C PRO A 91 -2.53 -44.76 -11.47
N LYS A 92 -1.32 -44.54 -10.96
CA LYS A 92 -0.90 -45.03 -9.64
C LYS A 92 -1.72 -44.43 -8.49
N LYS A 93 -2.12 -43.16 -8.60
CA LYS A 93 -2.97 -42.50 -7.58
C LYS A 93 -4.39 -43.06 -7.59
N MET A 94 -4.91 -43.39 -8.77
CA MET A 94 -6.21 -44.05 -8.90
C MET A 94 -6.17 -45.45 -8.26
N GLU A 95 -5.12 -46.23 -8.51
CA GLU A 95 -4.93 -47.54 -7.87
C GLU A 95 -4.81 -47.46 -6.35
N GLU A 96 -4.08 -46.48 -5.82
CA GLU A 96 -3.97 -46.21 -4.38
C GLU A 96 -5.33 -45.88 -3.78
N TYR A 97 -6.16 -45.08 -4.47
CA TYR A 97 -7.52 -44.78 -4.06
C TYR A 97 -8.44 -46.01 -4.09
N ILE A 98 -8.42 -46.79 -5.18
CA ILE A 98 -9.21 -48.03 -5.31
C ILE A 98 -8.84 -49.01 -4.19
N THR A 99 -7.55 -49.15 -3.88
CA THR A 99 -7.06 -50.00 -2.79
C THR A 99 -7.54 -49.49 -1.43
N SER A 100 -7.51 -48.17 -1.22
CA SER A 100 -8.06 -47.52 -0.02
C SER A 100 -9.56 -47.78 0.14
N TYR A 101 -10.35 -47.62 -0.93
CA TYR A 101 -11.78 -47.93 -0.92
C TYR A 101 -12.05 -49.39 -0.54
N LYS A 102 -11.35 -50.35 -1.16
CA LYS A 102 -11.51 -51.78 -0.87
C LYS A 102 -11.10 -52.15 0.56
N THR A 103 -10.16 -51.41 1.16
CA THR A 103 -9.64 -51.70 2.51
C THR A 103 -10.45 -51.00 3.61
N TYR A 104 -10.89 -49.77 3.38
CA TYR A 104 -11.46 -48.89 4.40
C TYR A 104 -12.91 -48.46 4.11
N GLY A 105 -13.43 -48.73 2.91
CA GLY A 105 -14.79 -48.36 2.51
C GLY A 105 -15.02 -46.86 2.35
N GLN A 106 -13.98 -46.07 2.05
CA GLN A 106 -14.11 -44.61 1.91
C GLN A 106 -14.68 -44.22 0.55
N GLU A 107 -15.97 -43.89 0.52
CA GLU A 107 -16.70 -43.51 -0.71
C GLU A 107 -16.26 -42.16 -1.30
N LYS A 108 -15.70 -41.25 -0.49
CA LYS A 108 -15.18 -39.95 -0.95
C LYS A 108 -13.84 -39.65 -0.29
N TYR A 109 -12.85 -39.30 -1.10
CA TYR A 109 -11.52 -38.88 -0.68
C TYR A 109 -11.14 -37.58 -1.37
N LEU A 110 -10.59 -36.62 -0.62
CA LEU A 110 -10.13 -35.33 -1.15
C LEU A 110 -8.64 -35.16 -0.86
N GLU A 111 -7.86 -34.90 -1.90
CA GLU A 111 -6.42 -34.60 -1.81
C GLU A 111 -6.14 -33.25 -2.49
N GLY A 112 -6.30 -32.15 -1.76
CA GLY A 112 -6.10 -30.80 -2.30
C GLY A 112 -7.25 -30.39 -3.24
N GLN A 113 -6.96 -30.22 -4.53
CA GLN A 113 -7.95 -29.93 -5.58
C GLN A 113 -8.46 -31.19 -6.29
N GLU A 114 -7.91 -32.36 -5.98
CA GLU A 114 -8.33 -33.63 -6.58
C GLU A 114 -9.39 -34.32 -5.72
N VAL A 115 -10.51 -34.68 -6.33
CA VAL A 115 -11.63 -35.36 -5.69
C VAL A 115 -11.78 -36.76 -6.26
N TYR A 116 -11.92 -37.73 -5.36
CA TYR A 116 -12.12 -39.14 -5.67
C TYR A 116 -13.45 -39.59 -5.07
N ILE A 117 -14.28 -40.25 -5.87
CA ILE A 117 -15.58 -40.76 -5.46
C ILE A 117 -15.69 -42.22 -5.91
N ALA A 118 -16.20 -43.09 -5.06
CA ALA A 118 -16.56 -44.47 -5.40
C ALA A 118 -18.06 -44.66 -5.18
N LYS A 119 -18.76 -45.20 -6.19
CA LYS A 119 -20.19 -45.50 -6.08
C LYS A 119 -20.47 -46.91 -6.60
N THR A 120 -21.19 -47.70 -5.82
CA THR A 120 -21.61 -49.05 -6.20
C THR A 120 -23.04 -49.01 -6.71
N ILE A 121 -23.27 -49.49 -7.93
CA ILE A 121 -24.57 -49.55 -8.62
C ILE A 121 -24.76 -50.99 -9.09
N GLY A 122 -25.67 -51.73 -8.46
CA GLY A 122 -25.84 -53.16 -8.73
C GLY A 122 -24.60 -53.97 -8.35
N GLU A 123 -24.05 -54.74 -9.29
CA GLU A 123 -22.82 -55.55 -9.12
C GLU A 123 -21.55 -54.81 -9.59
N SER A 124 -21.68 -53.56 -10.05
CA SER A 124 -20.58 -52.76 -10.57
C SER A 124 -20.24 -51.60 -9.64
N THR A 125 -18.95 -51.33 -9.44
CA THR A 125 -18.43 -50.17 -8.72
C THR A 125 -17.74 -49.24 -9.70
N ILE A 126 -18.16 -47.98 -9.72
CA ILE A 126 -17.49 -46.93 -10.47
C ILE A 126 -16.65 -46.06 -9.53
N TYR A 127 -15.40 -45.87 -9.90
CA TYR A 127 -14.47 -44.93 -9.29
C TYR A 127 -14.36 -43.72 -10.21
N ILE A 128 -14.59 -42.53 -9.68
CA ILE A 128 -14.60 -41.27 -10.41
C ILE A 128 -13.53 -40.37 -9.81
N HIS A 129 -12.78 -39.71 -10.67
CA HIS A 129 -11.79 -38.70 -10.30
C HIS A 129 -12.02 -37.42 -11.08
N TYR A 130 -11.97 -36.28 -10.41
CA TYR A 130 -11.96 -34.98 -11.07
C TYR A 130 -11.13 -33.95 -10.30
N SER A 131 -10.50 -33.04 -11.04
CA SER A 131 -9.76 -31.90 -10.48
C SER A 131 -10.67 -30.67 -10.46
N LEU A 132 -10.71 -29.98 -9.32
CA LEU A 132 -11.41 -28.70 -9.13
C LEU A 132 -10.59 -27.48 -9.59
N GLY A 133 -9.30 -27.67 -9.91
CA GLY A 133 -8.42 -26.57 -10.28
C GLY A 133 -8.59 -26.15 -11.74
N VAL A 134 -8.87 -24.85 -12.00
CA VAL A 134 -8.80 -24.34 -13.37
C VAL A 134 -7.35 -24.01 -13.76
N PRO A 135 -6.87 -24.48 -14.93
CA PRO A 135 -5.49 -24.22 -15.35
C PRO A 135 -5.27 -22.72 -15.56
N GLY A 136 -4.29 -22.16 -14.83
CA GLY A 136 -3.90 -20.74 -14.94
C GLY A 136 -4.41 -19.81 -13.84
N GLU A 137 -5.14 -20.30 -12.83
CA GLU A 137 -5.59 -19.51 -11.66
C GLU A 137 -4.46 -18.67 -11.05
N TRP A 138 -3.33 -19.31 -10.76
CA TRP A 138 -2.18 -18.66 -10.13
C TRP A 138 -1.59 -17.55 -11.00
N MET A 139 -1.59 -17.70 -12.33
CA MET A 139 -1.15 -16.65 -13.24
C MET A 139 -2.13 -15.48 -13.22
N ALA A 140 -3.43 -15.75 -13.31
CA ALA A 140 -4.46 -14.70 -13.25
C ALA A 140 -4.43 -13.93 -11.92
N LEU A 141 -4.33 -14.65 -10.79
CA LEU A 141 -4.21 -14.03 -9.46
C LEU A 141 -2.95 -13.18 -9.35
N SER A 142 -1.81 -13.65 -9.87
CA SER A 142 -0.56 -12.88 -9.88
C SER A 142 -0.69 -11.58 -10.68
N PHE A 143 -1.29 -11.62 -11.88
CA PHE A 143 -1.53 -10.42 -12.69
C PHE A 143 -2.48 -9.43 -12.02
N ILE A 144 -3.54 -9.93 -11.38
CA ILE A 144 -4.50 -9.10 -10.64
C ILE A 144 -3.77 -8.39 -9.49
N VAL A 145 -3.02 -9.13 -8.67
CA VAL A 145 -2.25 -8.57 -7.54
C VAL A 145 -1.26 -7.51 -8.04
N LEU A 146 -0.53 -7.80 -9.13
CA LEU A 146 0.40 -6.85 -9.73
C LEU A 146 -0.30 -5.56 -10.19
N ALA A 147 -1.48 -5.67 -10.81
CA ALA A 147 -2.25 -4.51 -11.24
C ALA A 147 -2.68 -3.62 -10.07
N TYR A 148 -3.12 -4.21 -8.95
CA TYR A 148 -3.43 -3.47 -7.72
C TYR A 148 -2.20 -2.74 -7.16
N ILE A 149 -1.05 -3.42 -7.12
CA ILE A 149 0.22 -2.84 -6.65
C ILE A 149 0.59 -1.61 -7.50
N LEU A 150 0.51 -1.72 -8.83
CA LEU A 150 0.83 -0.61 -9.74
C LEU A 150 -0.10 0.58 -9.52
N VAL A 151 -1.40 0.34 -9.34
CA VAL A 151 -2.38 1.40 -9.10
C VAL A 151 -2.12 2.17 -7.80
N ILE A 152 -1.58 1.51 -6.78
CA ILE A 152 -1.23 2.18 -5.51
C ILE A 152 0.09 2.93 -5.64
N ILE A 153 1.10 2.34 -6.30
CA ILE A 153 2.45 2.92 -6.37
C ILE A 153 2.47 4.23 -7.15
N ILE A 154 1.87 4.27 -8.34
CA ILE A 154 1.93 5.43 -9.25
C ILE A 154 1.49 6.74 -8.56
N PRO A 155 0.28 6.85 -7.98
CA PRO A 155 -0.16 8.08 -7.35
C PRO A 155 0.64 8.38 -6.07
N SER A 156 1.15 7.36 -5.37
CA SER A 156 1.96 7.53 -4.15
C SER A 156 3.29 8.22 -4.48
N VAL A 157 3.96 7.81 -5.56
CA VAL A 157 5.19 8.45 -6.04
C VAL A 157 4.95 9.92 -6.40
N ILE A 158 3.82 10.24 -7.03
CA ILE A 158 3.44 11.62 -7.38
C ILE A 158 3.23 12.44 -6.10
N LEU A 159 2.54 11.90 -5.10
CA LEU A 159 2.28 12.57 -3.82
C LEU A 159 3.59 12.89 -3.08
N ILE A 160 4.48 11.90 -2.97
CA ILE A 160 5.79 12.04 -2.33
C ILE A 160 6.62 13.13 -3.03
N SER A 161 6.60 13.15 -4.36
CA SER A 161 7.31 14.17 -5.16
C SER A 161 6.79 15.58 -4.89
N LYS A 162 5.46 15.75 -4.72
CA LYS A 162 4.85 17.04 -4.37
C LYS A 162 5.20 17.47 -2.95
N LEU A 163 5.12 16.56 -1.97
CA LEU A 163 5.49 16.81 -0.58
C LEU A 163 6.95 17.22 -0.46
N LYS A 164 7.86 16.50 -1.12
CA LYS A 164 9.29 16.81 -1.15
C LYS A 164 9.52 18.25 -1.63
N LYS A 165 8.95 18.63 -2.78
CA LYS A 165 9.04 20.00 -3.32
C LYS A 165 8.48 21.05 -2.35
N PHE A 166 7.39 20.74 -1.66
CA PHE A 166 6.78 21.66 -0.70
C PHE A 166 7.67 21.88 0.52
N ILE A 167 8.26 20.81 1.08
CA ILE A 167 9.18 20.89 2.21
C ILE A 167 10.43 21.71 1.84
N TYR A 168 11.02 21.48 0.66
CA TYR A 168 12.17 22.28 0.21
C TYR A 168 11.83 23.75 0.09
N LYS A 169 10.67 24.10 -0.48
CA LYS A 169 10.23 25.50 -0.56
C LYS A 169 10.02 26.13 0.81
N LEU A 170 9.39 25.41 1.74
CA LEU A 170 9.21 25.91 3.10
C LEU A 170 10.53 26.13 3.83
N ALA A 171 11.49 25.22 3.66
CA ALA A 171 12.82 25.38 4.20
C ALA A 171 13.49 26.62 3.59
N GLU A 172 13.50 26.76 2.27
CA GLU A 172 14.09 27.91 1.59
C GLU A 172 13.43 29.25 2.01
N GLU A 173 12.11 29.29 2.11
CA GLU A 173 11.39 30.49 2.61
C GLU A 173 11.75 30.83 4.06
N LYS A 174 11.91 29.81 4.92
CA LYS A 174 12.29 30.00 6.32
C LYS A 174 13.72 30.55 6.41
N TRP A 175 14.66 29.92 5.70
CA TRP A 175 16.06 30.35 5.65
C TRP A 175 16.20 31.76 5.09
N ARG A 176 15.46 32.09 4.02
CA ARG A 176 15.47 33.44 3.45
C ARG A 176 14.97 34.48 4.44
N LYS A 177 13.88 34.21 5.16
CA LYS A 177 13.36 35.13 6.19
C LYS A 177 14.33 35.34 7.36
N GLU A 178 14.94 34.26 7.83
CA GLU A 178 15.97 34.35 8.89
C GLU A 178 17.17 35.16 8.40
N TYR A 179 17.59 34.96 7.15
CA TYR A 179 18.68 35.73 6.55
C TYR A 179 18.35 37.22 6.38
N GLU A 180 17.16 37.55 5.86
CA GLU A 180 16.68 38.93 5.73
C GLU A 180 16.60 39.63 7.09
N THR A 181 16.05 38.95 8.11
CA THR A 181 15.97 39.47 9.49
C THR A 181 17.36 39.74 10.07
N LYS A 182 18.31 38.84 9.87
CA LYS A 182 19.72 39.03 10.30
C LYS A 182 20.36 40.24 9.62
N GLN A 183 20.12 40.43 8.32
CA GLN A 183 20.64 41.60 7.60
C GLN A 183 20.03 42.92 8.12
N GLU A 184 18.72 42.95 8.34
CA GLU A 184 18.02 44.13 8.85
C GLU A 184 18.51 44.50 10.25
N MET A 185 18.65 43.51 11.15
CA MET A 185 19.20 43.71 12.49
C MET A 185 20.64 44.24 12.44
N ALA A 186 21.49 43.71 11.56
CA ALA A 186 22.87 44.18 11.40
C ALA A 186 22.94 45.64 10.91
N GLN A 187 22.03 46.03 10.01
CA GLN A 187 21.92 47.42 9.55
C GLN A 187 21.44 48.34 10.67
N ILE A 188 20.38 47.96 11.41
CA ILE A 188 19.90 48.74 12.57
C ILE A 188 21.01 48.91 13.60
N ALA A 189 21.78 47.87 13.89
CA ALA A 189 22.90 47.94 14.82
C ALA A 189 24.00 48.91 14.36
N HIS A 190 24.31 48.89 13.06
CA HIS A 190 25.23 49.85 12.46
C HIS A 190 24.71 51.30 12.60
N ASP A 191 23.43 51.51 12.30
CA ASP A 191 22.81 52.83 12.32
C ASP A 191 22.63 53.39 13.74
N LEU A 192 22.53 52.52 14.77
CA LEU A 192 22.53 52.92 16.19
C LEU A 192 23.93 53.22 16.72
N LYS A 193 24.97 52.55 16.20
CA LYS A 193 26.36 52.76 16.63
C LYS A 193 26.84 54.18 16.37
N THR A 194 26.48 54.76 15.23
CA THR A 194 26.88 56.13 14.84
C THR A 194 26.39 57.21 15.82
N PRO A 195 25.08 57.37 16.09
CA PRO A 195 24.59 58.38 17.03
C PRO A 195 25.06 58.10 18.47
N LEU A 196 25.16 56.84 18.91
CA LEU A 196 25.70 56.51 20.24
C LEU A 196 27.18 56.91 20.39
N THR A 197 27.98 56.72 19.34
CA THR A 197 29.39 57.15 19.33
C THR A 197 29.50 58.68 19.40
N VAL A 198 28.63 59.40 18.70
CA VAL A 198 28.59 60.87 18.74
C VAL A 198 28.13 61.38 20.10
N ILE A 199 27.07 60.78 20.68
CA ILE A 199 26.58 61.14 22.03
C ILE A 199 27.70 60.95 23.06
N ARG A 200 28.39 59.80 23.01
CA ARG A 200 29.52 59.51 23.88
C ARG A 200 30.66 60.52 23.69
N GLY A 201 31.10 60.76 22.45
CA GLY A 201 32.20 61.71 22.18
C GLY A 201 31.87 63.13 22.65
N ASN A 202 30.63 63.58 22.45
CA ASN A 202 30.18 64.88 22.95
C ASN A 202 30.13 64.92 24.49
N ALA A 203 29.69 63.85 25.14
CA ALA A 203 29.66 63.73 26.59
C ALA A 203 31.09 63.72 27.17
N ASP A 204 32.02 62.98 26.57
CA ASP A 204 33.44 62.97 26.96
C ASP A 204 34.07 64.38 26.87
N LEU A 205 33.78 65.13 25.80
CA LEU A 205 34.23 66.52 25.64
C LEU A 205 33.60 67.50 26.64
N LEU A 206 32.38 67.22 27.11
CA LEU A 206 31.72 68.02 28.13
C LEU A 206 32.33 67.76 29.51
N LEU A 207 32.71 66.51 29.81
CA LEU A 207 33.39 66.11 31.04
C LEU A 207 34.79 66.75 31.20
N GLU A 208 35.47 67.04 30.09
CA GLU A 208 36.81 67.67 30.11
C GLU A 208 36.76 69.18 30.44
N LYS A 209 35.57 69.79 30.44
CA LYS A 209 35.37 71.19 30.83
C LYS A 209 35.15 71.31 32.34
N ASP A 210 35.55 72.44 32.92
CA ASP A 210 35.29 72.75 34.34
C ASP A 210 33.76 72.89 34.54
N GLN A 211 33.12 71.87 35.09
CA GLN A 211 31.67 71.77 35.31
C GLN A 211 31.38 71.57 36.80
N ASP A 212 30.20 72.01 37.24
CA ASP A 212 29.71 71.72 38.58
C ASP A 212 29.40 70.21 38.76
N ASP A 213 29.34 69.78 40.01
CA ASP A 213 29.24 68.35 40.39
C ASP A 213 27.95 67.69 39.86
N ASP A 214 26.82 68.43 39.82
CA ASP A 214 25.53 67.91 39.34
C ASP A 214 25.53 67.70 37.81
N SER A 215 26.16 68.61 37.07
CA SER A 215 26.34 68.49 35.62
C SER A 215 27.25 67.31 35.26
N LYS A 216 28.28 67.06 36.07
CA LYS A 216 29.21 65.94 35.88
C LYS A 216 28.53 64.58 36.06
N GLU A 217 27.76 64.41 37.13
CA GLU A 217 26.98 63.18 37.39
C GLU A 217 26.00 62.90 36.23
N SER A 218 25.36 63.95 35.71
CA SER A 218 24.44 63.85 34.58
C SER A 218 25.13 63.38 33.29
N ILE A 219 26.35 63.87 32.99
CA ILE A 219 27.12 63.48 31.81
C ILE A 219 27.62 62.03 31.92
N GLU A 220 28.09 61.61 33.09
CA GLU A 220 28.49 60.22 33.35
C GLU A 220 27.30 59.25 33.19
N ALA A 221 26.10 59.65 33.63
CA ALA A 221 24.88 58.89 33.40
C ALA A 221 24.55 58.75 31.90
N ILE A 222 24.75 59.81 31.09
CA ILE A 222 24.55 59.76 29.63
C ILE A 222 25.51 58.75 28.98
N ILE A 223 26.79 58.77 29.35
CA ILE A 223 27.81 57.84 28.82
C ILE A 223 27.46 56.39 29.21
N SER A 224 27.16 56.15 30.48
CA SER A 224 26.80 54.83 30.99
C SER A 224 25.57 54.26 30.27
N ASN A 225 24.53 55.07 30.05
CA ASN A 225 23.35 54.65 29.33
C ASN A 225 23.63 54.40 27.84
N ALA A 226 24.44 55.23 27.18
CA ALA A 226 24.85 55.01 25.79
C ALA A 226 25.63 53.69 25.62
N GLU A 227 26.53 53.36 26.55
CA GLU A 227 27.25 52.08 26.54
C GLU A 227 26.36 50.88 26.86
N ARG A 228 25.35 51.03 27.71
CA ARG A 228 24.36 49.97 27.98
C ARG A 228 23.53 49.66 26.73
N ILE A 229 23.05 50.69 26.03
CA ILE A 229 22.28 50.51 24.79
C ILE A 229 23.15 49.82 23.71
N ALA A 230 24.39 50.27 23.52
CA ALA A 230 25.31 49.65 22.55
C ALA A 230 25.56 48.16 22.85
N ARG A 231 25.72 47.80 24.13
CA ARG A 231 25.90 46.40 24.56
C ARG A 231 24.65 45.54 24.34
N SER A 232 23.47 46.05 24.70
CA SER A 232 22.22 45.31 24.51
C SER A 232 21.92 45.01 23.04
N VAL A 233 22.24 45.93 22.13
CA VAL A 233 22.08 45.71 20.68
C VAL A 233 23.02 44.60 20.19
N LEU A 234 24.28 44.61 20.62
CA LEU A 234 25.25 43.56 20.26
C LEU A 234 24.83 42.18 20.79
N GLU A 235 24.31 42.11 22.00
CA GLU A 235 23.83 40.86 22.62
C GLU A 235 22.63 40.26 21.86
N ILE A 236 21.71 41.10 21.35
CA ILE A 236 20.58 40.65 20.53
C ILE A 236 21.06 40.06 19.20
N LEU A 237 22.07 40.67 18.56
CA LEU A 237 22.66 40.13 17.32
C LEU A 237 23.36 38.80 17.54
N GLU A 238 24.06 38.65 18.66
CA GLU A 238 24.80 37.42 19.00
C GLU A 238 23.84 36.28 19.39
N LYS A 239 22.72 36.60 20.04
CA LYS A 239 21.71 35.61 20.44
C LYS A 239 20.88 35.08 19.27
N GLU A 240 20.74 35.85 18.19
CA GLU A 240 20.06 35.41 16.97
C GLU A 240 21.01 34.77 15.92
N SER A 241 22.33 34.77 16.18
CA SER A 241 23.38 34.19 15.32
C SER A 241 23.38 32.66 15.36
#